data_AF-A0A094ILS0-F1
#
_entry.id   AF-A0A094ILS0-F1
#
_cell.length_a   1.000
_cell.length_b   1.000
_cell.length_c   1.000
_cell.angle_alpha   90.00
_cell.angle_beta   90.00
_cell.angle_gamma   90.00
#
_symmetry.space_group_name_H-M   'P 1'
#
loop_
_entity.id
_entity.type
_entity.pdbx_description
1 polymer ?
#
loop_
_entity_poly.entity_id
_entity_poly.type
_entity_poly.pdbx_seq_one_letter_code
_entity_poly.pdbx_strand_id
1 'polypeptide(L)'
;MDFLQFHPIYRVLICTSCGYAVVPGTVRSHLRNAHKGELSLSEINDYLRVVRTMDLEAPKLVQQTSIPPCSPPIPHLTLYLDGIACKLCESQPFVCRSEKFSKVHLKKIHGWTSGEKAGRPSKFQVAHSARETSFSKVTASPVACQTFYRSNFFRYFVVKPVMDSRLGSTFANLGNNATNSFPLSLEDQITLQLAQKLNATEPSLLGHGRHYTQVSPWLDTTQWTRYTQGHDLHQAARLIRLPDSYRLVGSTGTQAVDPADHHLLVILESFDRIIEQARNSLKEDRVNVFDQHRVNGFLHRRSAHRPLLHKLKNETYKMYKKVWKQLLCFLYRLVWQQQQPSLHCCLTAAQTVALSSVVERAAEVIQQRGDGDIGQELAAAQIAALDQATLLLCIALLDHALYKDIYDSVIVGFLAVLGIKKDGCFSEATNYT
;
A
#
# COMPACT_ATOMS: atom_id res chain seq x y z
N MET A 1 7.53 32.12 20.48
CA MET A 1 7.87 31.17 19.42
C MET A 1 7.03 31.56 18.22
N ASP A 2 7.60 32.31 17.29
CA ASP A 2 6.84 32.86 16.16
C ASP A 2 6.64 31.78 15.09
N PHE A 3 5.46 31.13 15.14
CA PHE A 3 5.09 30.07 14.20
C PHE A 3 4.89 30.57 12.77
N LEU A 4 4.65 31.87 12.59
CA LEU A 4 4.37 32.49 11.31
C LEU A 4 5.34 33.63 11.05
N GLN A 5 6.09 33.53 9.96
CA GLN A 5 7.05 34.54 9.55
C GLN A 5 6.67 35.11 8.18
N PHE A 6 6.53 36.42 8.12
CA PHE A 6 6.27 37.12 6.87
C PHE A 6 7.55 37.26 6.06
N HIS A 7 7.51 36.82 4.80
CA HIS A 7 8.60 36.99 3.86
C HIS A 7 8.33 38.21 2.96
N PRO A 8 9.04 39.34 3.14
CA PRO A 8 8.69 40.62 2.49
C PRO A 8 8.85 40.61 0.97
N ILE A 9 9.81 39.86 0.43
CA ILE A 9 10.11 39.85 -1.02
C ILE A 9 9.00 39.18 -1.84
N TYR A 10 8.49 38.04 -1.36
CA TYR A 10 7.44 37.27 -2.03
C TYR A 10 6.06 37.50 -1.42
N ARG A 11 6.00 38.33 -0.37
CA ARG A 11 4.79 38.69 0.39
C ARG A 11 3.95 37.47 0.77
N VAL A 12 4.64 36.42 1.22
CA VAL A 12 4.06 35.15 1.69
C VAL A 12 4.26 34.99 3.19
N LEU A 13 3.35 34.25 3.81
CA LEU A 13 3.44 33.90 5.22
C LEU A 13 3.95 32.47 5.35
N ILE A 14 5.16 32.29 5.90
CA ILE A 14 5.81 30.97 6.03
C ILE A 14 5.60 30.46 7.45
N CYS A 15 5.15 29.21 7.56
CA CYS A 15 5.10 28.54 8.85
C CYS A 15 6.45 27.89 9.15
N THR A 16 7.10 28.34 10.22
CA THR A 16 8.48 27.95 10.57
C THR A 16 8.61 26.49 11.02
N SER A 17 7.56 25.95 11.64
CA SER A 17 7.44 24.55 12.08
C SER A 17 7.10 23.60 10.92
N CYS A 18 6.19 24.02 10.04
CA CYS A 18 5.64 23.20 8.98
C CYS A 18 6.49 23.23 7.70
N GLY A 19 7.31 24.27 7.53
CA GLY A 19 8.27 24.41 6.44
C GLY A 19 7.63 24.75 5.07
N TYR A 20 6.46 25.38 5.07
CA TYR A 20 5.73 25.82 3.87
C TYR A 20 4.94 27.11 4.11
N ALA A 21 4.59 27.81 3.03
CA ALA A 21 3.78 29.02 3.04
C ALA A 21 2.28 28.71 3.21
N VAL A 22 1.62 29.49 4.05
CA VAL A 22 0.20 29.36 4.39
C VAL A 22 -0.61 30.36 3.57
N VAL A 23 -1.68 29.88 2.93
CA VAL A 23 -2.58 30.73 2.14
C VAL A 23 -3.37 31.65 3.09
N PRO A 24 -3.51 32.96 2.78
CA PRO A 24 -4.15 33.93 3.68
C PRO A 24 -5.54 33.51 4.20
N GLY A 25 -6.37 32.91 3.33
CA GLY A 25 -7.72 32.43 3.69
C GLY A 25 -7.75 31.17 4.56
N THR A 26 -6.64 30.43 4.66
CA THR A 26 -6.57 29.16 5.41
C THR A 26 -5.71 29.25 6.67
N VAL A 27 -5.15 30.41 7.01
CA VAL A 27 -4.28 30.61 8.19
C VAL A 27 -4.93 30.10 9.47
N ARG A 28 -6.20 30.44 9.73
CA ARG A 28 -6.93 29.97 10.91
C ARG A 28 -7.07 28.45 10.95
N SER A 29 -7.38 27.83 9.81
CA SER A 29 -7.55 26.39 9.68
C SER A 29 -6.22 25.66 9.84
N HIS A 30 -5.15 26.21 9.26
CA HIS A 30 -3.79 25.72 9.39
C HIS A 30 -3.33 25.76 10.86
N LEU A 31 -3.42 26.90 11.54
CA LEU A 31 -3.03 27.01 12.96
C LEU A 31 -3.84 26.06 13.85
N ARG A 32 -5.15 25.93 13.62
CA ARG A 32 -6.01 25.05 14.42
C ARG A 32 -5.72 23.56 14.22
N ASN A 33 -5.37 23.15 13.00
CA ASN A 33 -5.22 21.74 12.64
C ASN A 33 -3.77 21.27 12.76
N ALA A 34 -2.80 22.10 12.33
CA ALA A 34 -1.37 21.77 12.36
C ALA A 34 -0.71 22.07 13.70
N HIS A 35 -1.22 23.04 14.47
CA HIS A 35 -0.73 23.43 15.80
C HIS A 35 -1.76 23.15 16.89
N LYS A 36 -2.44 22.00 16.79
CA LYS A 36 -3.49 21.62 17.73
C LYS A 36 -2.89 21.34 19.12
N GLY A 37 -3.22 22.20 20.09
CA GLY A 37 -2.75 22.08 21.49
C GLY A 37 -1.49 22.90 21.80
N GLU A 38 -0.83 23.47 20.80
CA GLU A 38 0.35 24.35 20.97
C GLU A 38 -0.04 25.83 21.02
N LEU A 39 -1.19 26.19 20.45
CA LEU A 39 -1.72 27.56 20.43
C LEU A 39 -3.14 27.62 21.00
N SER A 40 -3.37 28.56 21.89
CA SER A 40 -4.70 28.91 22.39
C SER A 40 -5.52 29.65 21.33
N LEU A 41 -6.85 29.66 21.50
CA LEU A 41 -7.74 30.41 20.60
C LEU A 41 -7.47 31.93 20.63
N SER A 42 -6.96 32.47 21.75
CA SER A 42 -6.59 33.88 21.86
C SER A 42 -5.37 34.18 20.98
N GLU A 43 -4.31 33.38 21.10
CA GLU A 43 -3.08 33.55 20.32
C GLU A 43 -3.34 33.42 18.81
N ILE A 44 -4.20 32.47 18.40
CA ILE A 44 -4.63 32.35 17.00
C ILE A 44 -5.30 33.64 16.51
N ASN A 45 -6.16 34.26 17.33
CA ASN A 45 -6.83 35.51 16.95
C ASN A 45 -5.86 36.70 16.89
N ASP A 46 -4.84 36.74 17.76
CA ASP A 46 -3.81 37.77 17.72
C ASP A 46 -2.93 37.62 16.47
N TYR A 47 -2.54 36.40 16.09
CA TYR A 47 -1.89 36.13 14.80
C TYR A 47 -2.74 36.57 13.61
N LEU A 48 -4.05 36.31 13.63
CA LEU A 48 -4.95 36.76 12.57
C LEU A 48 -5.08 38.29 12.51
N ARG A 49 -5.01 38.98 13.65
CA ARG A 49 -5.02 40.45 13.70
C ARG A 49 -3.78 41.02 13.01
N VAL A 50 -2.60 40.46 13.29
CA VAL A 50 -1.33 40.86 12.67
C VAL A 50 -1.33 40.53 11.17
N VAL A 51 -1.73 39.31 10.79
CA VAL A 51 -1.80 38.87 9.38
C VAL A 51 -2.72 39.75 8.54
N ARG A 52 -3.82 40.28 9.11
CA ARG A 52 -4.73 41.21 8.41
C ARG A 52 -4.09 42.57 8.09
N THR A 53 -3.04 42.96 8.82
CA THR A 53 -2.30 44.20 8.56
C THR A 53 -1.18 44.03 7.54
N MET A 54 -0.87 42.78 7.17
CA MET A 54 0.17 42.45 6.20
C MET A 54 -0.40 42.40 4.78
N ASP A 55 0.32 43.01 3.85
CA ASP A 55 -0.08 43.04 2.45
C ASP A 55 0.39 41.77 1.73
N LEU A 56 -0.40 40.69 1.82
CA LEU A 56 -0.07 39.37 1.27
C LEU A 56 -0.45 39.25 -0.21
N GLU A 57 0.44 38.66 -1.01
CA GLU A 57 0.21 38.46 -2.45
C GLU A 57 -0.77 37.30 -2.70
N ALA A 58 -1.57 37.39 -3.77
CA ALA A 58 -2.50 36.34 -4.12
C ALA A 58 -1.75 35.03 -4.45
N PRO A 59 -2.17 33.85 -3.92
CA PRO A 59 -1.47 32.58 -4.13
C PRO A 59 -1.25 32.20 -5.61
N LYS A 60 -2.15 32.62 -6.50
CA LYS A 60 -2.04 32.45 -7.96
C LYS A 60 -0.87 33.25 -8.55
N LEU A 61 -0.67 34.48 -8.08
CA LEU A 61 0.43 35.34 -8.51
C LEU A 61 1.76 34.82 -7.95
N VAL A 62 1.77 34.41 -6.68
CA VAL A 62 2.94 33.73 -6.06
C VAL A 62 3.34 32.48 -6.85
N GLN A 63 2.37 31.65 -7.27
CA GLN A 63 2.65 30.48 -8.10
C GLN A 63 3.26 30.85 -9.46
N GLN A 64 2.91 32.00 -10.03
CA GLN A 64 3.41 32.46 -11.32
C GLN A 64 4.72 33.25 -11.22
N THR A 65 5.15 33.61 -10.00
CA THR A 65 6.42 34.31 -9.81
C THR A 65 7.59 33.52 -10.39
N SER A 66 8.48 34.23 -11.07
CA SER A 66 9.74 33.70 -11.56
C SER A 66 10.77 33.82 -10.44
N ILE A 67 11.27 32.68 -9.96
CA ILE A 67 12.40 32.65 -9.05
C ILE A 67 13.65 32.29 -9.86
N PRO A 68 14.66 33.16 -9.90
CA PRO A 68 15.91 32.85 -10.59
C PRO A 68 16.55 31.58 -10.01
N PRO A 69 17.04 30.65 -10.85
CA PRO A 69 17.64 29.39 -10.41
C PRO A 69 18.96 29.56 -9.62
N CYS A 70 19.50 30.78 -9.57
CA CYS A 70 20.67 31.15 -8.76
C CYS A 70 20.31 31.71 -7.39
N SER A 71 19.03 31.74 -7.01
CA SER A 71 18.61 32.26 -5.70
C SER A 71 19.08 31.36 -4.55
N PRO A 72 19.46 31.96 -3.40
CA PRO A 72 19.72 31.20 -2.19
C PRO A 72 18.41 30.56 -1.68
N PRO A 73 18.48 29.48 -0.88
CA PRO A 73 17.29 28.85 -0.31
C PRO A 73 16.54 29.85 0.55
N ILE A 74 15.23 29.96 0.32
CA ILE A 74 14.36 30.82 1.11
C ILE A 74 14.32 30.27 2.54
N PRO A 75 14.65 31.08 3.57
CA PRO A 75 14.62 30.66 4.96
C PRO A 75 13.25 30.09 5.36
N HIS A 76 13.26 29.07 6.21
CA HIS A 76 12.07 28.42 6.76
C HIS A 76 11.19 27.65 5.75
N LEU A 77 11.57 27.56 4.47
CA LEU A 77 10.96 26.62 3.52
C LEU A 77 11.76 25.31 3.46
N THR A 78 11.04 24.19 3.30
CA THR A 78 11.65 22.87 3.20
C THR A 78 12.52 22.76 1.94
N LEU A 79 13.81 22.45 2.12
CA LEU A 79 14.77 22.22 1.04
C LEU A 79 14.74 20.74 0.62
N TYR A 80 14.53 20.48 -0.66
CA TYR A 80 14.59 19.15 -1.26
C TYR A 80 15.82 19.05 -2.17
N LEU A 81 16.61 17.99 -2.06
CA LEU A 81 17.85 17.81 -2.85
C LEU A 81 17.67 16.88 -4.07
N ASP A 82 16.49 16.28 -4.22
CA ASP A 82 16.12 15.27 -5.21
C ASP A 82 15.26 15.86 -6.36
N GLY A 83 15.38 17.15 -6.64
CA GLY A 83 14.66 17.81 -7.72
C GLY A 83 15.20 17.46 -9.10
N ILE A 84 14.31 17.38 -10.08
CA ILE A 84 14.58 17.18 -11.51
C ILE A 84 14.07 18.41 -12.24
N ALA A 85 14.98 19.19 -12.83
CA ALA A 85 14.63 20.38 -13.61
C ALA A 85 14.68 20.07 -15.11
N CYS A 86 13.68 20.53 -15.85
CA CYS A 86 13.67 20.49 -17.32
C CYS A 86 14.62 21.55 -17.88
N LYS A 87 15.53 21.17 -18.78
CA LYS A 87 16.45 22.09 -19.47
C LYS A 87 15.84 22.69 -20.75
N LEU A 88 14.72 22.15 -21.22
CA LEU A 88 14.06 22.57 -22.47
C LEU A 88 13.05 23.71 -22.28
N CYS A 89 12.73 24.08 -21.03
CA CYS A 89 11.86 25.22 -20.76
C CYS A 89 12.68 26.51 -20.73
N GLU A 90 12.46 27.41 -21.70
CA GLU A 90 13.24 28.64 -21.85
C GLU A 90 12.87 29.74 -20.83
N SER A 91 11.59 29.83 -20.43
CA SER A 91 11.11 30.92 -19.57
C SER A 91 11.16 30.57 -18.08
N GLN A 92 10.78 29.34 -17.71
CA GLN A 92 10.78 28.85 -16.34
C GLN A 92 11.05 27.33 -16.34
N PRO A 93 12.15 26.86 -15.73
CA PRO A 93 12.44 25.43 -15.68
C PRO A 93 11.34 24.72 -14.91
N PHE A 94 10.66 23.77 -15.56
CA PHE A 94 9.73 22.89 -14.85
C PHE A 94 10.53 22.00 -13.90
N VAL A 95 10.23 22.07 -12.61
CA VAL A 95 10.90 21.27 -11.58
C VAL A 95 9.90 20.30 -10.97
N CYS A 96 10.33 19.05 -10.82
CA CYS A 96 9.56 18.03 -10.12
C CYS A 96 10.50 17.05 -9.43
N ARG A 97 10.04 16.37 -8.39
CA ARG A 97 10.85 15.37 -7.66
C ARG A 97 10.66 13.94 -8.18
N SER A 98 10.01 13.79 -9.33
CA SER A 98 9.66 12.48 -9.88
C SER A 98 9.97 12.40 -11.36
N GLU A 99 10.81 11.43 -11.73
CA GLU A 99 11.22 11.20 -13.12
C GLU A 99 10.02 10.92 -14.02
N LYS A 100 9.00 10.23 -13.50
CA LYS A 100 7.74 9.95 -14.21
C LYS A 100 7.03 11.24 -14.59
N PHE A 101 6.91 12.20 -13.67
CA PHE A 101 6.30 13.50 -13.96
C PHE A 101 7.16 14.33 -14.91
N SER A 102 8.49 14.28 -14.77
CA SER A 102 9.43 14.93 -15.70
C SER A 102 9.25 14.40 -17.14
N LYS A 103 9.19 13.07 -17.32
CA LYS A 103 8.96 12.43 -18.63
C LYS A 103 7.59 12.77 -19.21
N VAL A 104 6.54 12.83 -18.37
CA VAL A 104 5.20 13.26 -18.82
C VAL A 104 5.21 14.71 -19.29
N HIS A 105 5.87 15.60 -18.55
CA HIS A 105 6.06 17.00 -18.94
C HIS A 105 6.83 17.11 -20.26
N LEU A 106 7.97 16.41 -20.39
CA LEU A 106 8.79 16.38 -21.61
C LEU A 106 7.99 15.85 -22.82
N LYS A 107 7.18 14.79 -22.64
CA LYS A 107 6.31 14.25 -23.70
C LYS A 107 5.22 15.24 -24.11
N LYS A 108 4.54 15.86 -23.13
CA LYS A 108 3.37 16.72 -23.39
C LYS A 108 3.75 18.11 -23.92
N ILE A 109 4.80 18.71 -23.36
CA ILE A 109 5.19 20.09 -23.65
C ILE A 109 6.27 20.15 -24.74
N HIS A 110 7.22 19.22 -24.71
CA HIS A 110 8.38 19.22 -25.61
C HIS A 110 8.34 18.09 -26.66
N GLY A 111 7.25 17.32 -26.75
CA GLY A 111 7.12 16.22 -27.71
C GLY A 111 8.19 15.14 -27.59
N TRP A 112 8.84 15.03 -26.43
CA TRP A 112 10.02 14.19 -26.24
C TRP A 112 9.68 12.70 -26.31
N THR A 113 10.45 11.94 -27.08
CA THR A 113 10.33 10.47 -27.20
C THR A 113 11.60 9.80 -26.67
N SER A 114 11.43 8.81 -25.78
CA SER A 114 12.56 8.01 -25.29
C SER A 114 12.96 6.99 -26.36
N GLY A 115 14.23 6.95 -26.74
CA GLY A 115 14.78 6.00 -27.73
C GLY A 115 14.78 4.52 -27.28
N GLU A 116 14.40 4.23 -26.03
CA GLU A 116 14.36 2.85 -25.52
C GLU A 116 13.04 2.16 -25.87
N LYS A 117 12.92 1.66 -27.11
CA LYS A 117 11.95 0.61 -27.45
C LYS A 117 12.60 -0.76 -27.24
N ALA A 118 12.11 -1.51 -26.26
CA ALA A 118 12.38 -2.94 -26.13
C ALA A 118 11.70 -3.70 -27.29
N GLY A 119 12.46 -3.98 -28.35
CA GLY A 119 12.01 -4.76 -29.50
C GLY A 119 13.15 -5.06 -30.46
N ARG A 120 13.20 -6.30 -30.97
CA ARG A 120 14.14 -6.78 -31.99
C ARG A 120 14.12 -5.82 -33.21
N PRO A 121 15.26 -5.38 -33.75
CA PRO A 121 15.26 -4.44 -34.87
C PRO A 121 14.75 -5.12 -36.14
N SER A 122 13.67 -4.59 -36.71
CA SER A 122 13.27 -4.89 -38.08
C SER A 122 13.96 -3.90 -39.02
N LYS A 123 14.62 -4.42 -40.06
CA LYS A 123 15.15 -3.61 -41.16
C LYS A 123 13.98 -2.94 -41.88
N PHE A 124 14.20 -1.71 -42.34
CA PHE A 124 13.29 -0.78 -43.02
C PHE A 124 12.41 0.11 -42.12
N GLN A 125 12.90 1.31 -41.81
CA GLN A 125 12.45 2.57 -42.47
C GLN A 125 13.18 3.77 -41.86
N VAL A 126 13.62 4.67 -42.74
CA VAL A 126 14.38 5.90 -42.46
C VAL A 126 13.43 7.10 -42.60
N ALA A 127 13.72 8.15 -41.82
CA ALA A 127 13.34 9.56 -41.99
C ALA A 127 11.90 10.00 -41.64
N HIS A 128 11.73 10.42 -40.39
CA HIS A 128 11.52 11.85 -40.10
C HIS A 128 12.06 12.18 -38.69
N SER A 129 12.75 13.31 -38.60
CA SER A 129 13.56 13.80 -37.47
C SER A 129 12.88 13.74 -36.09
N ALA A 130 13.30 12.80 -35.25
CA ALA A 130 13.14 12.88 -33.80
C ALA A 130 14.54 12.77 -33.19
N ARG A 131 15.07 13.90 -32.70
CA ARG A 131 16.35 13.95 -31.98
C ARG A 131 16.28 13.00 -30.78
N GLU A 132 16.92 11.85 -30.90
CA GLU A 132 17.20 10.93 -29.81
C GLU A 132 17.99 11.67 -28.73
N THR A 133 17.27 12.23 -27.76
CA THR A 133 17.85 12.96 -26.65
C THR A 133 17.69 12.12 -25.41
N SER A 134 18.79 11.50 -24.97
CA SER A 134 18.84 10.80 -23.69
C SER A 134 18.28 11.70 -22.57
N PHE A 135 17.49 11.12 -21.66
CA PHE A 135 16.76 11.85 -20.61
C PHE A 135 17.68 12.77 -19.77
N SER A 136 18.93 12.38 -19.57
CA SER A 136 19.96 13.17 -18.88
C SER A 136 20.43 14.42 -19.64
N LYS A 137 20.26 14.45 -20.98
CA LYS A 137 20.59 15.63 -21.80
C LYS A 137 19.52 16.72 -21.68
N VAL A 138 18.26 16.32 -21.49
CA VAL A 138 17.09 17.22 -21.47
C VAL A 138 16.63 17.59 -20.05
N THR A 139 17.23 16.98 -19.03
CA THR A 139 16.97 17.26 -17.61
C THR A 139 18.26 17.56 -16.84
N ALA A 140 18.15 18.28 -15.74
CA ALA A 140 19.17 18.42 -14.70
C ALA A 140 18.68 17.68 -13.45
N SER A 141 19.46 16.71 -12.98
CA SER A 141 19.22 15.95 -11.74
C SER A 141 20.57 15.50 -11.17
N PRO A 142 20.80 15.56 -9.85
CA PRO A 142 19.93 16.15 -8.82
C PRO A 142 20.01 17.68 -8.78
N VAL A 143 18.89 18.35 -8.50
CA VAL A 143 18.80 19.81 -8.32
C VAL A 143 18.11 20.11 -7.00
N ALA A 144 18.65 21.04 -6.22
CA ALA A 144 17.99 21.47 -5.00
C ALA A 144 16.77 22.34 -5.33
N CYS A 145 15.63 22.08 -4.71
CA CYS A 145 14.38 22.77 -4.97
C CYS A 145 13.56 23.00 -3.70
N GLN A 146 12.73 24.03 -3.73
CA GLN A 146 11.78 24.38 -2.67
C GLN A 146 10.38 24.60 -3.27
N THR A 147 9.35 24.63 -2.43
CA THR A 147 7.98 24.98 -2.83
C THR A 147 7.37 25.90 -1.78
N PHE A 148 6.55 26.86 -2.22
CA PHE A 148 5.78 27.70 -1.30
C PHE A 148 4.59 26.93 -0.73
N TYR A 149 3.76 26.32 -1.57
CA TYR A 149 2.52 25.66 -1.15
C TYR A 149 2.62 24.15 -1.36
N ARG A 150 1.97 23.36 -0.50
CA ARG A 150 1.92 21.88 -0.57
C ARG A 150 0.59 21.31 -1.11
N SER A 151 -0.41 22.16 -1.34
CA SER A 151 -1.76 21.75 -1.75
C SER A 151 -2.16 22.50 -3.03
N ASN A 152 -3.15 23.38 -2.97
CA ASN A 152 -3.49 24.25 -4.08
C ASN A 152 -2.31 25.20 -4.40
N PHE A 153 -2.10 25.49 -5.68
CA PHE A 153 -1.01 26.36 -6.18
C PHE A 153 0.41 25.80 -6.01
N PHE A 154 0.52 24.47 -5.93
CA PHE A 154 1.80 23.74 -5.83
C PHE A 154 2.72 24.00 -7.02
N ARG A 155 3.97 24.38 -6.74
CA ARG A 155 5.02 24.58 -7.75
C ARG A 155 6.41 24.53 -7.11
N TYR A 156 7.29 23.68 -7.66
CA TYR A 156 8.70 23.66 -7.29
C TYR A 156 9.52 24.69 -8.08
N PHE A 157 10.52 25.28 -7.43
CA PHE A 157 11.52 26.13 -8.04
C PHE A 157 12.93 25.72 -7.60
N VAL A 158 13.92 25.95 -8.46
CA VAL A 158 15.32 25.60 -8.21
C VAL A 158 15.97 26.63 -7.28
N VAL A 159 16.76 26.15 -6.32
CA VAL A 159 17.63 26.98 -5.46
C VAL A 159 19.04 26.41 -5.45
N LYS A 160 20.06 27.24 -5.19
CA LYS A 160 21.43 26.75 -4.97
C LYS A 160 21.65 26.48 -3.48
N PRO A 161 21.96 25.24 -3.06
CA PRO A 161 22.30 25.00 -1.67
C PRO A 161 23.64 25.70 -1.38
N VAL A 162 23.68 26.49 -0.31
CA VAL A 162 24.96 26.98 0.23
C VAL A 162 25.69 25.73 0.74
N MET A 163 26.79 25.38 0.09
CA MET A 163 27.61 24.24 0.47
C MET A 163 28.30 24.57 1.80
N ASP A 164 27.72 24.11 2.90
CA ASP A 164 28.48 23.96 4.14
C ASP A 164 29.09 22.56 4.12
N SER A 165 30.41 22.55 3.99
CA SER A 165 31.25 21.38 3.77
C SER A 165 31.25 20.48 5.00
N ARG A 166 30.33 19.51 5.10
CA ARG A 166 30.45 18.31 5.96
C ARG A 166 29.37 17.29 5.60
N LEU A 167 29.79 16.03 5.45
CA LEU A 167 29.00 14.82 5.23
C LEU A 167 28.68 14.50 3.76
N GLY A 168 29.76 14.27 3.01
CA GLY A 168 29.73 13.38 1.87
C GLY A 168 29.71 11.91 2.29
N SER A 169 29.34 11.10 1.31
CA SER A 169 29.38 9.64 1.26
C SER A 169 28.25 8.91 1.97
N THR A 170 27.45 8.27 1.11
CA THR A 170 26.85 6.94 1.16
C THR A 170 25.40 7.07 0.63
N PHE A 171 24.94 6.41 -0.42
CA PHE A 171 25.26 5.10 -0.95
C PHE A 171 25.08 5.08 -2.47
N ALA A 172 26.04 4.43 -3.13
CA ALA A 172 25.83 3.83 -4.42
C ALA A 172 24.99 2.54 -4.28
N ASN A 173 24.36 2.18 -5.39
CA ASN A 173 23.97 0.84 -5.83
C ASN A 173 22.57 0.27 -5.51
N LEU A 174 21.99 -0.22 -6.64
CA LEU A 174 20.96 -1.26 -6.83
C LEU A 174 19.50 -0.83 -6.58
N GLY A 175 18.54 -0.97 -7.49
CA GLY A 175 18.50 -1.69 -8.77
C GLY A 175 17.07 -2.23 -9.00
N ASN A 176 16.41 -1.72 -10.04
CA ASN A 176 15.37 -2.31 -10.90
C ASN A 176 14.32 -3.30 -10.31
N ASN A 177 13.03 -2.93 -10.44
CA ASN A 177 12.09 -3.54 -11.41
C ASN A 177 10.64 -3.08 -11.15
N ALA A 178 9.98 -2.47 -12.14
CA ALA A 178 8.53 -2.66 -12.32
C ALA A 178 8.09 -2.25 -13.73
N THR A 179 7.50 -3.23 -14.38
CA THR A 179 6.90 -3.30 -15.71
C THR A 179 5.70 -2.39 -15.94
N ASN A 180 5.51 -2.06 -17.22
CA ASN A 180 4.39 -1.36 -17.87
C ASN A 180 2.98 -1.73 -17.36
N SER A 181 2.06 -0.76 -17.38
CA SER A 181 0.70 -1.06 -17.84
C SER A 181 -0.10 0.16 -18.33
N PHE A 182 -0.93 -0.14 -19.33
CA PHE A 182 -1.82 0.67 -20.17
C PHE A 182 -3.13 1.07 -19.46
N PRO A 183 -4.02 1.89 -20.05
CA PRO A 183 -4.97 2.69 -19.30
C PRO A 183 -6.13 1.87 -18.71
N LEU A 184 -6.46 2.24 -17.48
CA LEU A 184 -7.40 1.60 -16.58
C LEU A 184 -8.85 2.01 -16.89
N SER A 185 -9.76 1.03 -16.89
CA SER A 185 -11.21 1.20 -17.08
C SER A 185 -11.83 2.07 -15.97
N LEU A 186 -13.03 2.63 -16.18
CA LEU A 186 -13.73 3.47 -15.21
C LEU A 186 -13.87 2.80 -13.82
N GLU A 187 -14.04 1.47 -13.79
CA GLU A 187 -14.10 0.67 -12.55
C GLU A 187 -12.74 0.61 -11.82
N ASP A 188 -11.62 0.62 -12.55
CA ASP A 188 -10.27 0.64 -11.97
C ASP A 188 -9.93 2.02 -11.39
N GLN A 189 -10.43 3.10 -11.99
CA GLN A 189 -10.30 4.45 -11.45
C GLN A 189 -11.08 4.60 -10.13
N ILE A 190 -12.27 3.99 -10.06
CA ILE A 190 -13.09 3.97 -8.84
C ILE A 190 -12.39 3.19 -7.72
N THR A 191 -11.74 2.06 -8.07
CA THR A 191 -10.98 1.23 -7.13
C THR A 191 -9.73 1.95 -6.60
N LEU A 192 -9.01 2.66 -7.47
CA LEU A 192 -7.88 3.52 -7.08
C LEU A 192 -8.29 4.67 -6.16
N GLN A 193 -9.42 5.32 -6.44
CA GLN A 193 -9.94 6.38 -5.58
C GLN A 193 -10.40 5.85 -4.20
N LEU A 194 -10.82 4.59 -4.11
CA LEU A 194 -11.16 3.94 -2.85
C LEU A 194 -9.93 3.64 -2.00
N ALA A 195 -8.88 3.09 -2.61
CA ALA A 195 -7.60 2.88 -1.94
C ALA A 195 -7.02 4.21 -1.42
N GLN A 196 -7.12 5.28 -2.20
CA GLN A 196 -6.68 6.62 -1.78
C GLN A 196 -7.50 7.20 -0.62
N LYS A 197 -8.81 6.92 -0.55
CA LYS A 197 -9.67 7.39 0.55
C LYS A 197 -9.47 6.60 1.84
N LEU A 198 -9.20 5.30 1.76
CA LEU A 198 -8.84 4.50 2.92
C LEU A 198 -7.51 4.98 3.52
N ASN A 199 -6.51 5.27 2.68
CA ASN A 199 -5.22 5.80 3.11
C ASN A 199 -5.30 7.24 3.66
N ALA A 200 -6.30 8.02 3.26
CA ALA A 200 -6.52 9.38 3.78
C ALA A 200 -7.25 9.41 5.14
N THR A 201 -7.73 8.26 5.63
CA THR A 201 -8.51 8.17 6.88
C THR A 201 -7.67 7.72 8.07
N GLU A 202 -6.38 7.41 7.90
CA GLU A 202 -5.47 7.23 9.04
C GLU A 202 -5.11 8.59 9.66
N PRO A 203 -5.50 8.87 10.91
CA PRO A 203 -5.05 10.07 11.59
C PRO A 203 -3.54 9.97 11.83
N SER A 204 -2.79 10.91 11.25
CA SER A 204 -1.36 11.07 11.47
C SER A 204 -1.08 11.29 12.96
N LEU A 205 -0.54 10.27 13.63
CA LEU A 205 0.07 10.42 14.95
C LEU A 205 1.39 11.18 14.78
N LEU A 206 1.41 12.41 15.31
CA LEU A 206 2.54 13.31 15.31
C LEU A 206 3.60 12.90 16.34
N GLY A 207 4.85 13.15 15.96
CA GLY A 207 6.00 13.29 16.85
C GLY A 207 6.70 11.98 17.14
N HIS A 208 7.94 11.86 16.69
CA HIS A 208 9.14 11.44 17.44
C HIS A 208 10.25 11.20 16.41
N GLY A 209 11.13 12.20 16.25
CA GLY A 209 12.45 11.94 15.71
C GLY A 209 13.17 11.03 16.70
N ARG A 210 13.35 9.76 16.35
CA ARG A 210 14.22 8.84 17.10
C ARG A 210 15.02 7.97 16.14
N HIS A 211 16.26 7.75 16.56
CA HIS A 211 17.36 7.18 15.81
C HIS A 211 17.03 5.80 15.19
N TYR A 212 17.71 5.51 14.07
CA TYR A 212 17.70 4.33 13.19
C TYR A 212 17.80 2.93 13.86
N THR A 213 17.84 2.85 15.19
CA THR A 213 17.92 1.60 15.96
C THR A 213 16.70 1.32 16.85
N GLN A 214 15.65 2.14 16.82
CA GLN A 214 14.41 1.86 17.52
C GLN A 214 13.38 1.21 16.58
N VAL A 215 12.83 0.09 17.05
CA VAL A 215 11.73 -0.68 16.44
C VAL A 215 10.66 0.29 15.92
N SER A 216 10.19 0.08 14.70
CA SER A 216 9.27 1.04 14.05
C SER A 216 7.97 1.19 14.87
N PRO A 217 7.41 2.40 15.06
CA PRO A 217 6.29 2.67 15.97
C PRO A 217 5.03 1.80 15.79
N TRP A 218 4.80 1.29 14.57
CA TRP A 218 3.69 0.38 14.30
C TRP A 218 3.99 -1.06 14.77
N LEU A 219 5.24 -1.51 14.80
CA LEU A 219 5.65 -2.79 15.41
C LEU A 219 5.48 -2.77 16.93
N ASP A 220 5.67 -1.60 17.56
CA ASP A 220 5.34 -1.40 18.98
C ASP A 220 3.82 -1.45 19.22
N THR A 221 3.04 -0.88 18.28
CA THR A 221 1.58 -0.88 18.35
C THR A 221 1.02 -2.28 18.14
N THR A 222 1.52 -3.01 17.15
CA THR A 222 1.07 -4.37 16.87
C THR A 222 1.69 -5.40 17.81
N GLN A 223 2.80 -5.09 18.46
CA GLN A 223 3.57 -5.99 19.33
C GLN A 223 4.11 -7.25 18.62
N TRP A 224 4.30 -7.22 17.29
CA TRP A 224 4.76 -8.39 16.52
C TRP A 224 6.10 -8.94 17.02
N THR A 225 6.98 -8.05 17.49
CA THR A 225 8.27 -8.40 18.07
C THR A 225 8.13 -9.18 19.38
N ARG A 226 7.11 -8.87 20.21
CA ARG A 226 6.81 -9.61 21.44
C ARG A 226 6.24 -10.99 21.12
N TYR A 227 5.31 -11.05 20.17
CA TYR A 227 4.65 -12.31 19.79
C TYR A 227 5.60 -13.34 19.18
N THR A 228 6.58 -12.87 18.40
CA THR A 228 7.57 -13.73 17.75
C THR A 228 8.86 -13.88 18.56
N GLN A 229 8.92 -13.30 19.77
CA GLN A 229 10.10 -13.33 20.61
C GLN A 229 10.50 -14.77 20.98
N GLY A 230 11.75 -15.13 20.74
CA GLY A 230 12.27 -16.47 21.03
C GLY A 230 12.01 -17.52 19.95
N HIS A 231 11.34 -17.16 18.85
CA HIS A 231 11.09 -18.05 17.72
C HIS A 231 11.88 -17.64 16.48
N ASP A 232 12.26 -18.64 15.67
CA ASP A 232 12.90 -18.40 14.38
C ASP A 232 11.87 -17.89 13.37
N LEU A 233 12.03 -16.64 12.93
CA LEU A 233 11.16 -15.98 11.97
C LEU A 233 11.12 -16.68 10.61
N HIS A 234 12.21 -17.34 10.19
CA HIS A 234 12.21 -18.13 8.97
C HIS A 234 11.31 -19.37 9.09
N GLN A 235 11.28 -20.00 10.26
CA GLN A 235 10.40 -21.13 10.52
C GLN A 235 8.95 -20.69 10.61
N ALA A 236 8.66 -19.55 11.26
CA ALA A 236 7.32 -18.97 11.26
C ALA A 236 6.84 -18.70 9.82
N ALA A 237 7.69 -18.12 8.96
CA ALA A 237 7.37 -17.88 7.56
C ALA A 237 7.12 -19.17 6.74
N ARG A 238 7.54 -20.35 7.22
CA ARG A 238 7.20 -21.64 6.57
C ARG A 238 5.76 -22.07 6.82
N LEU A 239 5.16 -21.67 7.95
CA LEU A 239 3.78 -22.02 8.29
C LEU A 239 2.77 -21.48 7.25
N ILE A 240 3.04 -20.30 6.70
CA ILE A 240 2.18 -19.66 5.67
C ILE A 240 2.49 -20.08 4.22
N ARG A 241 3.46 -20.97 3.99
CA ARG A 241 3.87 -21.34 2.62
C ARG A 241 2.80 -22.20 1.96
N LEU A 242 2.37 -21.83 0.76
CA LEU A 242 1.50 -22.69 -0.04
C LEU A 242 2.23 -23.97 -0.47
N PRO A 243 1.52 -25.12 -0.53
CA PRO A 243 2.02 -26.37 -1.09
C PRO A 243 2.53 -26.22 -2.53
N ASP A 244 3.49 -27.05 -2.93
CA ASP A 244 4.20 -26.92 -4.20
C ASP A 244 3.33 -27.14 -5.45
N SER A 245 2.23 -27.90 -5.34
CA SER A 245 1.25 -28.07 -6.42
C SER A 245 0.56 -26.75 -6.83
N TYR A 246 0.48 -25.78 -5.92
CA TYR A 246 0.01 -24.42 -6.23
C TYR A 246 1.12 -23.50 -6.78
N ARG A 247 2.39 -23.91 -6.73
CA ARG A 247 3.53 -23.14 -7.27
C ARG A 247 3.80 -23.46 -8.75
N LEU A 248 3.36 -24.63 -9.23
CA LEU A 248 3.67 -25.16 -10.56
C LEU A 248 2.47 -25.09 -11.53
N VAL A 249 1.82 -23.94 -11.66
CA VAL A 249 1.02 -23.67 -12.87
C VAL A 249 2.00 -23.24 -13.98
N GLY A 250 2.71 -24.21 -14.56
CA GLY A 250 3.62 -23.97 -15.69
C GLY A 250 4.89 -24.83 -15.81
N SER A 251 5.09 -25.88 -14.99
CA SER A 251 6.25 -26.76 -15.19
C SER A 251 5.85 -28.23 -15.01
N THR A 252 6.13 -29.01 -16.06
CA THR A 252 5.83 -30.43 -16.27
C THR A 252 6.70 -31.33 -15.39
N GLY A 253 6.61 -31.16 -14.08
CA GLY A 253 7.30 -32.00 -13.10
C GLY A 253 6.34 -32.46 -12.03
N THR A 254 5.86 -33.70 -12.15
CA THR A 254 5.07 -34.39 -11.12
C THR A 254 5.97 -34.67 -9.92
N GLN A 255 6.17 -33.66 -9.05
CA GLN A 255 6.79 -33.88 -7.75
C GLN A 255 5.75 -34.45 -6.79
N ALA A 256 6.14 -35.50 -6.06
CA ALA A 256 5.32 -36.14 -5.05
C ALA A 256 4.87 -35.11 -4.01
N VAL A 257 3.56 -34.94 -3.88
CA VAL A 257 2.95 -34.14 -2.81
C VAL A 257 3.32 -34.81 -1.49
N ASP A 258 3.82 -34.03 -0.51
CA ASP A 258 4.03 -34.54 0.84
C ASP A 258 2.71 -35.12 1.38
N PRO A 259 2.66 -36.37 1.88
CA PRO A 259 1.49 -36.96 2.52
C PRO A 259 0.83 -36.01 3.53
N ALA A 260 1.63 -35.21 4.26
CA ALA A 260 1.15 -34.25 5.25
C ALA A 260 0.33 -33.10 4.65
N ASP A 261 0.59 -32.72 3.39
CA ASP A 261 -0.05 -31.60 2.70
C ASP A 261 -1.31 -32.04 1.90
N HIS A 262 -1.63 -33.33 1.81
CA HIS A 262 -2.78 -33.81 1.02
C HIS A 262 -4.12 -33.24 1.52
N HIS A 263 -4.34 -33.25 2.85
CA HIS A 263 -5.50 -32.61 3.47
C HIS A 263 -5.56 -31.12 3.13
N LEU A 264 -4.41 -30.44 3.22
CA LEU A 264 -4.32 -29.03 2.93
C LEU A 264 -4.70 -28.74 1.47
N LEU A 265 -4.22 -29.53 0.50
CA LEU A 265 -4.62 -29.37 -0.90
C LEU A 265 -6.12 -29.45 -1.11
N VAL A 266 -6.77 -30.47 -0.54
CA VAL A 266 -8.21 -30.68 -0.68
C VAL A 266 -9.01 -29.54 -0.05
N ILE A 267 -8.55 -29.02 1.10
CA ILE A 267 -9.14 -27.84 1.76
C ILE A 267 -8.93 -26.57 0.91
N LEU A 268 -7.75 -26.37 0.33
CA LEU A 268 -7.46 -25.20 -0.51
C LEU A 268 -8.26 -25.22 -1.83
N GLU A 269 -8.46 -26.40 -2.42
CA GLU A 269 -9.35 -26.59 -3.57
C GLU A 269 -10.80 -26.29 -3.22
N SER A 270 -11.25 -26.73 -2.04
CA SER A 270 -12.58 -26.39 -1.51
C SER A 270 -12.77 -24.89 -1.37
N PHE A 271 -11.79 -24.21 -0.78
CA PHE A 271 -11.81 -22.76 -0.69
C PHE A 271 -11.87 -22.07 -2.07
N ASP A 272 -11.14 -22.57 -3.07
CA ASP A 272 -11.21 -22.03 -4.44
C ASP A 272 -12.61 -22.14 -5.03
N ARG A 273 -13.28 -23.28 -4.84
CA ARG A 273 -14.66 -23.53 -5.32
C ARG A 273 -15.65 -22.58 -4.65
N ILE A 274 -15.57 -22.41 -3.34
CA ILE A 274 -16.45 -21.49 -2.58
C ILE A 274 -16.32 -20.06 -3.11
N ILE A 275 -15.09 -19.56 -3.30
CA ILE A 275 -14.89 -18.20 -3.79
C ILE A 275 -15.36 -18.05 -5.24
N GLU A 276 -15.17 -19.07 -6.09
CA GLU A 276 -15.67 -19.00 -7.46
C GLU A 276 -17.20 -19.06 -7.53
N GLN A 277 -17.84 -19.87 -6.68
CA GLN A 277 -19.30 -19.93 -6.54
C GLN A 277 -19.87 -18.59 -6.06
N ALA A 278 -19.25 -17.97 -5.04
CA ALA A 278 -19.62 -16.64 -4.57
C ALA A 278 -19.47 -15.60 -5.68
N ARG A 279 -18.37 -15.67 -6.44
CA ARG A 279 -18.10 -14.77 -7.56
C ARG A 279 -19.12 -14.92 -8.69
N ASN A 280 -19.47 -16.15 -9.06
CA ASN A 280 -20.46 -16.41 -10.09
C ASN A 280 -21.85 -15.94 -9.66
N SER A 281 -22.23 -16.16 -8.39
CA SER A 281 -23.48 -15.66 -7.83
C SER A 281 -23.59 -14.13 -7.90
N LEU A 282 -22.47 -13.42 -7.67
CA LEU A 282 -22.41 -11.96 -7.80
C LEU A 282 -22.45 -11.49 -9.26
N LYS A 283 -21.83 -12.22 -10.20
CA LYS A 283 -21.88 -11.91 -11.64
C LYS A 283 -23.26 -12.11 -12.24
N GLU A 284 -23.98 -13.12 -11.75
CA GLU A 284 -25.34 -13.46 -12.16
C GLU A 284 -26.40 -12.56 -11.49
N ASP A 285 -25.98 -11.52 -10.76
CA ASP A 285 -26.83 -10.57 -10.03
C ASP A 285 -27.85 -11.25 -9.08
N ARG A 286 -27.50 -12.42 -8.55
CA ARG A 286 -28.33 -13.14 -7.57
C ARG A 286 -28.42 -12.42 -6.22
N VAL A 287 -27.51 -11.47 -5.98
CA VAL A 287 -27.44 -10.65 -4.76
C VAL A 287 -27.91 -9.24 -5.09
N ASN A 288 -29.03 -8.84 -4.50
CA ASN A 288 -29.59 -7.52 -4.70
C ASN A 288 -28.59 -6.41 -4.32
N VAL A 289 -28.60 -5.30 -5.06
CA VAL A 289 -27.83 -4.08 -4.79
C VAL A 289 -27.90 -3.65 -3.32
N PHE A 290 -29.07 -3.72 -2.68
CA PHE A 290 -29.20 -3.38 -1.25
C PHE A 290 -28.36 -4.29 -0.34
N ASP A 291 -28.34 -5.58 -0.63
CA ASP A 291 -27.52 -6.55 0.10
C ASP A 291 -26.04 -6.32 -0.19
N GLN A 292 -25.68 -5.96 -1.43
CA GLN A 292 -24.30 -5.59 -1.77
C GLN A 292 -23.81 -4.36 -0.96
N HIS A 293 -24.67 -3.36 -0.74
CA HIS A 293 -24.36 -2.21 0.11
C HIS A 293 -24.21 -2.59 1.60
N ARG A 294 -25.02 -3.54 2.07
CA ARG A 294 -24.97 -4.03 3.44
C ARG A 294 -23.71 -4.88 3.69
N VAL A 295 -23.39 -5.78 2.77
CA VAL A 295 -22.20 -6.65 2.85
C VAL A 295 -20.90 -5.84 2.79
N ASN A 296 -20.88 -4.74 2.03
CA ASN A 296 -19.72 -3.84 1.97
C ASN A 296 -19.60 -2.91 3.18
N GLY A 297 -20.56 -2.92 4.11
CA GLY A 297 -20.53 -2.12 5.33
C GLY A 297 -19.63 -2.73 6.41
N PHE A 298 -18.61 -1.99 6.84
CA PHE A 298 -17.72 -2.41 7.94
C PHE A 298 -18.34 -2.26 9.34
N LEU A 299 -19.33 -1.38 9.51
CA LEU A 299 -19.94 -1.08 10.81
C LEU A 299 -21.31 -1.73 10.90
N HIS A 300 -21.54 -2.45 12.00
CA HIS A 300 -22.83 -3.07 12.30
C HIS A 300 -23.95 -2.01 12.23
N ARG A 301 -25.00 -2.26 11.44
CA ARG A 301 -26.14 -1.37 11.15
C ARG A 301 -25.85 -0.13 10.28
N ARG A 302 -24.70 -0.01 9.64
CA ARG A 302 -24.44 1.04 8.63
C ARG A 302 -24.13 0.42 7.27
N SER A 303 -25.03 0.59 6.31
CA SER A 303 -24.77 0.23 4.92
C SER A 303 -23.67 1.12 4.35
N ALA A 304 -22.73 0.52 3.62
CA ALA A 304 -21.74 1.31 2.90
C ALA A 304 -22.42 2.16 1.83
N HIS A 305 -21.89 3.35 1.57
CA HIS A 305 -22.38 4.20 0.49
C HIS A 305 -22.12 3.59 -0.90
N ARG A 306 -21.29 2.53 -0.99
CA ARG A 306 -20.96 1.83 -2.24
C ARG A 306 -21.33 0.35 -2.14
N PRO A 307 -21.82 -0.27 -3.22
CA PRO A 307 -22.07 -1.71 -3.25
C PRO A 307 -20.74 -2.47 -3.20
N LEU A 308 -20.82 -3.76 -2.87
CA LEU A 308 -19.69 -4.67 -2.93
C LEU A 308 -19.08 -4.68 -4.34
N LEU A 309 -17.77 -4.38 -4.42
CA LEU A 309 -17.04 -4.36 -5.68
C LEU A 309 -16.78 -5.79 -6.15
N HIS A 310 -17.74 -6.40 -6.84
CA HIS A 310 -17.60 -7.76 -7.35
C HIS A 310 -16.80 -7.83 -8.66
N LYS A 311 -16.69 -6.71 -9.40
CA LYS A 311 -15.91 -6.59 -10.65
C LYS A 311 -14.43 -6.23 -10.40
N LEU A 312 -13.78 -6.94 -9.48
CA LEU A 312 -12.32 -6.81 -9.31
C LEU A 312 -11.58 -7.55 -10.45
N LYS A 313 -10.38 -7.09 -10.79
CA LYS A 313 -9.50 -7.78 -11.75
C LYS A 313 -9.21 -9.20 -11.28
N ASN A 314 -9.06 -10.12 -12.24
CA ASN A 314 -8.67 -11.51 -11.96
C ASN A 314 -7.39 -11.59 -11.11
N GLU A 315 -6.42 -10.72 -11.34
CA GLU A 315 -5.17 -10.68 -10.56
C GLU A 315 -5.40 -10.27 -9.10
N THR A 316 -6.33 -9.36 -8.83
CA THR A 316 -6.69 -8.97 -7.47
C THR A 316 -7.37 -10.12 -6.72
N TYR A 317 -8.28 -10.84 -7.39
CA TYR A 317 -8.89 -12.05 -6.80
C TYR A 317 -7.85 -13.14 -6.51
N LYS A 318 -6.90 -13.37 -7.42
CA LYS A 318 -5.80 -14.32 -7.19
C LYS A 318 -4.98 -13.91 -5.96
N MET A 319 -4.69 -12.61 -5.80
CA MET A 319 -3.96 -12.10 -4.64
C MET A 319 -4.74 -12.29 -3.33
N TYR A 320 -6.04 -11.97 -3.30
CA TYR A 320 -6.87 -12.16 -2.10
C TYR A 320 -7.07 -13.64 -1.77
N LYS A 321 -7.36 -14.48 -2.77
CA LYS A 321 -7.41 -15.94 -2.60
C LYS A 321 -6.09 -16.43 -2.02
N LYS A 322 -4.95 -15.97 -2.54
CA LYS A 322 -3.62 -16.36 -2.05
C LYS A 322 -3.47 -16.03 -0.56
N VAL A 323 -3.74 -14.81 -0.12
CA VAL A 323 -3.59 -14.41 1.29
C VAL A 323 -4.46 -15.29 2.21
N TRP A 324 -5.71 -15.55 1.83
CA TRP A 324 -6.58 -16.39 2.65
C TRP A 324 -6.13 -17.86 2.68
N LYS A 325 -5.66 -18.39 1.56
CA LYS A 325 -5.08 -19.74 1.53
C LYS A 325 -3.84 -19.85 2.42
N GLN A 326 -3.04 -18.79 2.51
CA GLN A 326 -1.91 -18.75 3.44
C GLN A 326 -2.36 -18.77 4.91
N LEU A 327 -3.50 -18.13 5.23
CA LEU A 327 -4.13 -18.23 6.55
C LEU A 327 -4.59 -19.66 6.85
N LEU A 328 -5.23 -20.35 5.89
CA LEU A 328 -5.62 -21.75 6.05
C LEU A 328 -4.40 -22.67 6.25
N CYS A 329 -3.31 -22.42 5.52
CA CYS A 329 -2.04 -23.13 5.72
C CYS A 329 -1.48 -22.89 7.12
N PHE A 330 -1.49 -21.63 7.57
CA PHE A 330 -1.01 -21.25 8.89
C PHE A 330 -1.80 -21.95 10.00
N LEU A 331 -3.13 -21.88 9.94
CA LEU A 331 -4.02 -22.52 10.91
C LEU A 331 -3.80 -24.03 10.96
N TYR A 332 -3.81 -24.70 9.81
CA TYR A 332 -3.64 -26.14 9.73
C TYR A 332 -2.27 -26.58 10.26
N ARG A 333 -1.19 -25.90 9.86
CA ARG A 333 0.17 -26.26 10.28
C ARG A 333 0.44 -25.94 11.75
N LEU A 334 -0.03 -24.79 12.23
CA LEU A 334 0.19 -24.35 13.60
C LEU A 334 -0.67 -25.16 14.59
N VAL A 335 -1.96 -25.32 14.32
CA VAL A 335 -2.91 -25.88 15.30
C VAL A 335 -3.10 -27.38 15.10
N TRP A 336 -3.34 -27.83 13.86
CA TRP A 336 -3.64 -29.23 13.59
C TRP A 336 -2.36 -30.09 13.55
N GLN A 337 -1.34 -29.65 12.81
CA GLN A 337 -0.06 -30.37 12.75
C GLN A 337 0.91 -30.04 13.89
N GLN A 338 0.63 -29.00 14.68
CA GLN A 338 1.50 -28.53 15.78
C GLN A 338 2.96 -28.32 15.34
N GLN A 339 3.14 -27.85 14.10
CA GLN A 339 4.45 -27.61 13.52
C GLN A 339 5.15 -26.44 14.23
N GLN A 340 6.47 -26.55 14.44
CA GLN A 340 7.27 -25.46 14.99
C GLN A 340 7.37 -24.27 14.01
N PRO A 341 7.41 -23.03 14.52
CA PRO A 341 7.41 -22.62 15.94
C PRO A 341 6.01 -22.65 16.57
N SER A 342 5.94 -23.07 17.85
CA SER A 342 4.71 -22.98 18.66
C SER A 342 4.41 -21.53 19.02
N LEU A 343 3.75 -20.83 18.10
CA LEU A 343 3.24 -19.48 18.33
C LEU A 343 1.95 -19.53 19.14
N HIS A 344 1.77 -18.54 20.02
CA HIS A 344 0.56 -18.43 20.84
C HIS A 344 -0.69 -18.27 19.98
N CYS A 345 -1.70 -19.10 20.23
CA CYS A 345 -2.98 -19.01 19.54
C CYS A 345 -4.05 -19.72 20.38
N CYS A 346 -5.18 -19.06 20.61
CA CYS A 346 -6.29 -19.62 21.37
C CYS A 346 -7.54 -19.69 20.50
N LEU A 347 -7.82 -20.86 19.91
CA LEU A 347 -9.07 -21.04 19.15
C LEU A 347 -10.29 -21.03 20.07
N THR A 348 -11.38 -20.41 19.60
CA THR A 348 -12.68 -20.55 20.26
C THR A 348 -13.22 -21.96 20.08
N ALA A 349 -14.15 -22.40 20.94
CA ALA A 349 -14.79 -23.71 20.79
C ALA A 349 -15.42 -23.90 19.40
N ALA A 350 -16.04 -22.86 18.85
CA ALA A 350 -16.62 -22.88 17.51
C ALA A 350 -15.54 -23.03 16.42
N GLN A 351 -14.40 -22.36 16.56
CA GLN A 351 -13.28 -22.48 15.62
C GLN A 351 -12.65 -23.87 15.65
N THR A 352 -12.47 -24.45 16.83
CA THR A 352 -11.94 -25.82 16.98
C THR A 352 -12.88 -26.84 16.34
N VAL A 353 -14.18 -26.76 16.60
CA VAL A 353 -15.17 -27.66 15.98
C VAL A 353 -15.18 -27.50 14.46
N ALA A 354 -15.15 -26.27 13.95
CA ALA A 354 -15.12 -26.02 12.51
C ALA A 354 -13.84 -26.56 11.86
N LEU A 355 -12.68 -26.43 12.53
CA LEU A 355 -11.41 -26.96 12.03
C LEU A 355 -11.44 -28.48 11.97
N SER A 356 -11.85 -29.15 13.04
CA SER A 356 -11.99 -30.62 13.06
C SER A 356 -12.92 -31.11 11.97
N SER A 357 -14.09 -30.46 11.81
CA SER A 357 -15.05 -30.83 10.77
C SER A 357 -14.45 -30.71 9.36
N VAL A 358 -13.69 -29.64 9.07
CA VAL A 358 -13.03 -29.49 7.76
C VAL A 358 -12.01 -30.59 7.50
N VAL A 359 -11.22 -30.96 8.51
CA VAL A 359 -10.19 -32.00 8.35
C VAL A 359 -10.82 -33.39 8.17
N GLU A 360 -11.84 -33.72 8.95
CA GLU A 360 -12.60 -34.98 8.82
C GLU A 360 -13.22 -35.10 7.41
N ARG A 361 -13.89 -34.05 6.93
CA ARG A 361 -14.47 -34.03 5.57
C ARG A 361 -13.40 -34.10 4.48
N ALA A 362 -12.24 -33.47 4.69
CA ALA A 362 -11.13 -33.58 3.75
C ALA A 362 -10.60 -35.01 3.68
N ALA A 363 -10.53 -35.72 4.81
CA ALA A 363 -10.13 -37.13 4.86
C ALA A 363 -11.12 -38.04 4.12
N GLU A 364 -12.44 -37.83 4.29
CA GLU A 364 -13.49 -38.55 3.55
C GLU A 364 -13.28 -38.40 2.02
N VAL A 365 -13.07 -37.17 1.54
CA VAL A 365 -12.83 -36.89 0.11
C VAL A 365 -11.53 -37.51 -0.39
N ILE A 366 -10.47 -37.55 0.43
CA ILE A 366 -9.19 -38.19 0.07
C ILE A 366 -9.35 -39.71 -0.06
N GLN A 367 -10.01 -40.35 0.91
CA GLN A 367 -10.29 -41.79 0.88
C GLN A 367 -11.09 -42.15 -0.38
N GLN A 368 -12.12 -41.36 -0.70
CA GLN A 368 -12.95 -41.53 -1.89
C GLN A 368 -12.16 -41.41 -3.21
N ARG A 369 -11.21 -40.47 -3.31
CA ARG A 369 -10.33 -40.36 -4.49
C ARG A 369 -9.43 -41.58 -4.68
N GLY A 370 -9.13 -42.32 -3.61
CA GLY A 370 -8.33 -43.55 -3.66
C GLY A 370 -9.13 -44.80 -4.01
N ASP A 371 -10.41 -44.86 -3.64
CA ASP A 371 -11.22 -46.08 -3.74
C ASP A 371 -11.86 -46.31 -5.13
N GLY A 372 -11.91 -45.28 -5.99
CA GLY A 372 -12.22 -45.38 -7.42
C GLY A 372 -13.64 -45.85 -7.83
N ASP A 373 -14.44 -46.39 -6.90
CA ASP A 373 -15.68 -47.14 -7.19
C ASP A 373 -16.93 -46.58 -6.48
N ILE A 374 -16.94 -45.29 -6.16
CA ILE A 374 -18.06 -44.63 -5.49
C ILE A 374 -18.91 -43.86 -6.51
N GLY A 375 -20.23 -44.02 -6.43
CA GLY A 375 -21.20 -43.32 -7.29
C GLY A 375 -20.99 -41.81 -7.33
N GLN A 376 -21.07 -41.23 -8.53
CA GLN A 376 -20.81 -39.81 -8.81
C GLN A 376 -21.60 -38.84 -7.91
N GLU A 377 -22.80 -39.25 -7.48
CA GLU A 377 -23.65 -38.48 -6.56
C GLU A 377 -23.08 -38.40 -5.14
N LEU A 378 -22.56 -39.51 -4.60
CA LEU A 378 -21.96 -39.52 -3.27
C LEU A 378 -20.67 -38.68 -3.24
N ALA A 379 -19.87 -38.76 -4.30
CA ALA A 379 -18.70 -37.91 -4.50
C ALA A 379 -19.06 -36.41 -4.49
N ALA A 380 -20.09 -36.03 -5.24
CA ALA A 380 -20.56 -34.65 -5.28
C ALA A 380 -21.09 -34.18 -3.91
N ALA A 381 -21.81 -35.04 -3.18
CA ALA A 381 -22.31 -34.75 -1.85
C ALA A 381 -21.19 -34.53 -0.82
N GLN A 382 -20.14 -35.35 -0.85
CA GLN A 382 -18.96 -35.20 0.02
C GLN A 382 -18.19 -33.91 -0.28
N ILE A 383 -18.01 -33.58 -1.57
CA ILE A 383 -17.39 -32.32 -1.98
C ILE A 383 -18.22 -31.12 -1.48
N ALA A 384 -19.55 -31.16 -1.63
CA ALA A 384 -20.43 -30.10 -1.14
C ALA A 384 -20.39 -29.97 0.39
N ALA A 385 -20.32 -31.09 1.12
CA ALA A 385 -20.18 -31.08 2.57
C ALA A 385 -18.85 -30.46 3.03
N LEU A 386 -17.74 -30.78 2.33
CA LEU A 386 -16.44 -30.15 2.56
C LEU A 386 -16.47 -28.65 2.26
N ASP A 387 -17.12 -28.23 1.17
CA ASP A 387 -17.26 -26.82 0.80
C ASP A 387 -18.06 -26.05 1.86
N GLN A 388 -19.14 -26.63 2.37
CA GLN A 388 -19.91 -26.05 3.46
C GLN A 388 -19.09 -25.95 4.76
N ALA A 389 -18.36 -27.00 5.13
CA ALA A 389 -17.50 -27.00 6.32
C ALA A 389 -16.40 -25.92 6.21
N THR A 390 -15.77 -25.81 5.04
CA THR A 390 -14.71 -24.83 4.79
C THR A 390 -15.24 -23.39 4.86
N LEU A 391 -16.47 -23.14 4.37
CA LEU A 391 -17.13 -21.85 4.52
C LEU A 391 -17.40 -21.52 6.01
N LEU A 392 -17.94 -22.48 6.77
CA LEU A 392 -18.20 -22.31 8.20
C LEU A 392 -16.92 -22.04 8.98
N LEU A 393 -15.82 -22.70 8.65
CA LEU A 393 -14.51 -22.41 9.21
C LEU A 393 -14.09 -20.97 8.90
N CYS A 394 -14.22 -20.52 7.66
CA CYS A 394 -13.87 -19.13 7.30
C CYS A 394 -14.66 -18.10 8.09
N ILE A 395 -15.96 -18.34 8.31
CA ILE A 395 -16.82 -17.48 9.12
C ILE A 395 -16.40 -17.53 10.60
N ALA A 396 -16.19 -18.72 11.16
CA ALA A 396 -15.80 -18.90 12.55
C ALA A 396 -14.45 -18.24 12.87
N LEU A 397 -13.50 -18.24 11.93
CA LEU A 397 -12.21 -17.55 12.08
C LEU A 397 -12.36 -16.04 12.24
N LEU A 398 -13.33 -15.44 11.52
CA LEU A 398 -13.63 -14.01 11.60
C LEU A 398 -14.39 -13.64 12.89
N ASP A 399 -15.14 -14.59 13.45
CA ASP A 399 -15.90 -14.42 14.68
C ASP A 399 -15.04 -14.71 15.93
N HIS A 400 -14.08 -13.82 16.18
CA HIS A 400 -13.20 -13.88 17.35
C HIS A 400 -13.26 -12.56 18.12
N ALA A 401 -13.83 -12.60 19.33
CA ALA A 401 -13.88 -11.43 20.20
C ALA A 401 -12.53 -11.19 20.89
N LEU A 402 -11.93 -10.03 20.65
CA LEU A 402 -10.64 -9.63 21.21
C LEU A 402 -10.87 -8.94 22.56
N TYR A 403 -10.57 -9.62 23.66
CA TYR A 403 -10.72 -9.05 25.02
C TYR A 403 -9.39 -8.78 25.72
N LYS A 404 -8.48 -9.77 25.74
CA LYS A 404 -7.24 -9.73 26.51
C LYS A 404 -6.04 -9.60 25.58
N ASP A 405 -5.48 -10.72 25.15
CA ASP A 405 -4.37 -10.72 24.21
C ASP A 405 -4.92 -10.71 22.79
N ILE A 406 -4.47 -9.75 21.98
CA ILE A 406 -4.85 -9.68 20.58
C ILE A 406 -4.38 -10.91 19.80
N TYR A 407 -3.32 -11.58 20.28
CA TYR A 407 -2.78 -12.81 19.69
C TYR A 407 -3.50 -14.08 20.09
N ASP A 408 -4.53 -13.99 20.94
CA ASP A 408 -5.48 -15.10 21.09
C ASP A 408 -6.11 -15.42 19.73
N SER A 409 -6.31 -14.40 18.88
CA SER A 409 -6.80 -14.56 17.52
C SER A 409 -5.72 -15.06 16.56
N VAL A 410 -5.99 -16.22 15.95
CA VAL A 410 -5.16 -16.81 14.90
C VAL A 410 -4.97 -15.89 13.69
N ILE A 411 -5.94 -15.02 13.40
CA ILE A 411 -5.83 -14.04 12.30
C ILE A 411 -4.76 -13.00 12.62
N VAL A 412 -4.72 -12.50 13.86
CA VAL A 412 -3.72 -11.51 14.29
C VAL A 412 -2.33 -12.14 14.29
N GLY A 413 -2.20 -13.37 14.79
CA GLY A 413 -0.96 -14.14 14.71
C GLY A 413 -0.52 -14.39 13.26
N PHE A 414 -1.46 -14.73 12.37
CA PHE A 414 -1.20 -14.89 10.95
C PHE A 414 -0.69 -13.60 10.30
N LEU A 415 -1.29 -12.44 10.62
CA LEU A 415 -0.85 -11.14 10.09
C LEU A 415 0.59 -10.84 10.49
N ALA A 416 1.00 -11.18 11.72
CA ALA A 416 2.39 -11.05 12.15
C ALA A 416 3.33 -11.91 11.29
N VAL A 417 2.96 -13.17 11.03
CA VAL A 417 3.77 -14.08 10.20
C VAL A 417 3.79 -13.69 8.73
N LEU A 418 2.65 -13.21 8.19
CA LEU A 418 2.55 -12.64 6.85
C LEU A 418 3.48 -11.42 6.69
N GLY A 419 3.74 -10.73 7.80
CA GLY A 419 4.69 -9.64 7.93
C GLY A 419 6.15 -9.98 7.60
N ILE A 420 6.55 -11.24 7.73
CA ILE A 420 7.95 -11.64 7.70
C ILE A 420 8.47 -11.68 6.25
N LYS A 421 9.56 -10.95 5.96
CA LYS A 421 10.25 -10.99 4.67
C LYS A 421 11.00 -12.30 4.47
N LYS A 422 11.39 -12.56 3.21
CA LYS A 422 12.28 -13.70 2.85
C LYS A 422 13.60 -13.68 3.62
N ASP A 423 14.06 -12.50 4.02
CA ASP A 423 15.32 -12.28 4.75
C ASP A 423 15.18 -12.49 6.27
N GLY A 424 14.01 -12.92 6.75
CA GLY A 424 13.77 -13.20 8.17
C GLY A 424 13.52 -11.98 9.03
N CYS A 425 13.32 -10.80 8.45
CA CYS A 425 13.01 -9.55 9.15
C CYS A 425 11.58 -9.06 8.84
N PHE A 426 10.97 -8.30 9.75
CA PHE A 426 9.72 -7.60 9.46
C PHE A 426 9.92 -6.48 8.43
N SER A 427 8.93 -6.21 7.58
CA SER A 427 8.99 -5.10 6.62
C SER A 427 8.73 -3.77 7.31
N GLU A 428 9.29 -2.67 6.80
CA GLU A 428 8.85 -1.34 7.22
C GLU A 428 7.38 -1.11 6.82
N ALA A 429 6.63 -0.34 7.61
CA ALA A 429 5.20 -0.06 7.42
C ALA A 429 4.85 0.36 5.97
N THR A 430 5.77 1.09 5.34
CA THR A 430 5.63 1.65 3.99
C THR A 430 5.62 0.61 2.87
N ASN A 431 5.98 -0.65 3.16
CA ASN A 431 6.10 -1.72 2.18
C ASN A 431 4.94 -2.74 2.25
N TYR A 432 3.92 -2.54 3.09
CA TYR A 432 2.76 -3.44 3.21
C TYR A 432 1.58 -3.10 2.29
N THR A 433 1.72 -2.09 1.42
CA THR A 433 0.74 -1.72 0.38
C THR A 433 1.13 -2.30 -0.98
#